data_AF-A0A1H3I520-F1
#
_entry.id   AF-A0A1H3I520-F1
#
_cell.length_a   1.000
_cell.length_b   1.000
_cell.length_c   1.000
_cell.angle_alpha   90.00
_cell.angle_beta   90.00
_cell.angle_gamma   90.00
#
_symmetry.space_group_name_H-M   'P 1'
#
loop_
_entity.id
_entity.type
_entity.pdbx_description
1 polymer ?
#
loop_
_entity_poly.entity_id
_entity_poly.type
_entity_poly.pdbx_seq_one_letter_code
_entity_poly.pdbx_strand_id
1 'polypeptide(L)' 'MRRLTTLFPSEFLEEHAEELGVVEREGKLQVPVLVWALVFGFAAGESRTLAGFRRSYNSTADETISPGGFYQRL' A
#
# COMPACT_ATOMS: atom_id res chain seq x y z
N MET A 1 23.36 6.22 1.08
CA MET A 1 22.17 5.33 1.05
C MET A 1 21.21 5.86 0.00
N ARG A 2 21.05 5.16 -1.12
CA ARG A 2 19.98 5.46 -2.09
C ARG A 2 18.65 5.09 -1.41
N ARG A 3 17.70 6.01 -1.30
CA ARG A 3 16.40 5.74 -0.68
C ARG A 3 15.68 4.68 -1.52
N LEU A 4 15.02 3.70 -0.90
CA LEU A 4 14.30 2.63 -1.62
C LEU A 4 13.30 3.16 -2.66
N THR A 5 12.70 4.32 -2.38
CA THR A 5 11.81 5.07 -3.29
C THR A 5 12.49 5.60 -4.56
N THR A 6 13.83 5.59 -4.63
CA THR A 6 14.60 5.92 -5.84
C THR A 6 14.94 4.70 -6.68
N LEU A 7 14.88 3.49 -6.10
CA LEU A 7 15.06 2.23 -6.83
C LEU A 7 13.73 1.74 -7.41
N PHE A 8 12.64 1.96 -6.68
CA PHE A 8 11.28 1.70 -7.13
C PHE A 8 10.46 3.00 -7.02
N PRO A 9 10.50 3.86 -8.06
CA PRO A 9 9.65 5.04 -8.15
C PRO A 9 8.16 4.69 -8.12
N SER A 10 7.30 5.63 -7.73
CA SER A 10 5.85 5.42 -7.72
C SER A 10 5.31 5.03 -9.09
N GLU A 11 5.74 5.72 -10.15
CA GLU A 11 5.35 5.46 -11.54
C GLU A 11 5.64 4.00 -11.94
N PHE A 12 6.81 3.48 -11.57
CA PHE A 12 7.17 2.09 -11.83
C PHE A 12 6.22 1.11 -11.13
N LEU A 13 5.81 1.40 -9.90
CA LEU A 13 4.88 0.54 -9.16
C LEU A 13 3.46 0.61 -9.72
N GLU A 14 3.06 1.78 -10.24
CA GLU A 14 1.77 2.00 -10.88
C GLU A 14 1.69 1.28 -12.22
N GLU A 15 2.66 1.49 -13.11
CA GLU A 15 2.76 0.80 -14.41
C GLU A 15 2.75 -0.71 -14.21
N HIS A 16 3.55 -1.23 -13.27
CA HIS A 16 3.61 -2.66 -13.05
C HIS A 16 2.31 -3.24 -12.47
N ALA A 17 1.58 -2.46 -11.66
CA ALA A 17 0.28 -2.87 -11.17
C ALA A 17 -0.79 -2.89 -12.27
N GLU A 18 -0.73 -1.96 -13.21
CA GLU A 18 -1.56 -1.96 -14.41
C GLU A 18 -1.24 -3.17 -15.31
N GLU A 19 0.04 -3.41 -15.60
CA GLU A 19 0.51 -4.56 -16.39
C GLU A 19 0.03 -5.91 -15.82
N LEU A 20 0.08 -6.05 -14.49
CA LEU A 20 -0.34 -7.27 -13.79
C LEU A 20 -1.85 -7.35 -13.57
N GLY A 21 -2.61 -6.29 -13.85
CA GLY A 21 -4.05 -6.22 -13.61
C GLY A 21 -4.44 -6.35 -12.13
N VAL A 22 -3.57 -5.95 -11.20
CA VAL A 22 -3.86 -6.07 -9.75
C VAL A 22 -4.89 -5.04 -9.28
N VAL A 23 -5.07 -3.96 -10.05
CA VAL A 23 -6.11 -2.96 -9.83
C VAL A 23 -7.31 -3.30 -10.71
N GLU A 24 -8.27 -4.02 -10.12
CA GLU A 24 -9.50 -4.40 -10.84
C GLU A 24 -10.53 -3.25 -10.95
N ARG A 25 -10.40 -2.23 -10.09
CA ARG A 25 -11.31 -1.08 -10.02
C ARG A 25 -10.57 0.18 -9.65
N GLU A 26 -10.83 1.25 -10.37
CA GLU A 26 -10.42 2.59 -9.97
C GLU A 26 -11.13 2.97 -8.67
N GLY A 27 -10.35 3.34 -7.66
CA GLY A 27 -10.83 3.67 -6.33
C GLY A 27 -9.75 4.37 -5.51
N LYS A 28 -9.97 4.49 -4.20
CA LYS A 28 -9.10 5.24 -3.28
C LYS A 28 -7.75 4.57 -2.97
N LEU A 29 -7.44 3.47 -3.66
CA LEU A 29 -6.27 2.65 -3.37
C LEU A 29 -5.06 3.17 -4.17
N GLN A 30 -4.02 3.59 -3.45
CA GLN A 30 -2.75 4.03 -4.01
C GLN A 30 -1.74 2.89 -3.90
N VAL A 31 -1.43 2.27 -5.04
CA VAL A 31 -0.52 1.11 -5.11
C VAL A 31 0.86 1.40 -4.49
N PRO A 32 1.53 2.53 -4.79
CA PRO A 32 2.84 2.80 -4.19
C PRO A 32 2.79 2.82 -2.66
N VAL A 33 1.76 3.43 -2.08
CA VAL A 33 1.59 3.50 -0.62
C VAL A 33 1.30 2.12 -0.03
N LEU A 34 0.49 1.31 -0.72
CA LEU A 34 0.21 -0.07 -0.31
C LEU A 34 1.49 -0.90 -0.22
N VAL A 35 2.33 -0.85 -1.27
CA VAL A 35 3.59 -1.58 -1.34
C VAL A 35 4.52 -1.16 -0.21
N TRP A 36 4.72 0.14 0.00
CA TRP A 36 5.63 0.61 1.05
C TRP A 36 5.09 0.38 2.46
N ALA A 37 3.79 0.55 2.70
CA ALA A 37 3.17 0.18 3.97
C ALA A 37 3.34 -1.32 4.27
N LEU A 38 3.39 -2.18 3.24
CA LEU A 38 3.61 -3.62 3.43
C LEU A 38 5.07 -3.91 3.73
N VAL A 39 5.99 -3.38 2.92
CA VAL A 39 7.44 -3.57 3.09
C VAL A 39 7.90 -3.04 4.44
N PHE A 40 7.53 -1.82 4.83
CA PHE A 40 7.95 -1.23 6.09
C PHE A 40 7.08 -1.70 7.27
N GLY A 41 5.78 -1.92 7.07
CA GLY A 41 4.90 -2.37 8.15
C GLY A 41 5.16 -3.82 8.57
N PHE A 42 5.22 -4.75 7.62
CA PHE A 42 5.40 -6.18 7.93
C PHE A 42 6.87 -6.61 7.97
N ALA A 43 7.66 -6.28 6.95
CA ALA A 43 9.03 -6.80 6.87
C ALA A 43 9.98 -6.15 7.90
N ALA A 44 9.73 -4.89 8.30
CA ALA A 44 10.47 -4.26 9.39
C ALA A 44 9.91 -4.56 10.80
N GLY A 45 8.79 -5.29 10.89
CA GLY A 45 8.22 -5.76 12.15
C GLY A 45 7.39 -4.75 12.95
N GLU A 46 7.13 -3.55 12.42
CA GLU A 46 6.36 -2.49 13.10
C GLU A 46 4.85 -2.78 13.19
N SER A 47 4.29 -3.60 12.28
CA SER A 47 2.87 -3.90 12.18
C SER A 47 2.63 -5.36 11.75
N ARG A 48 2.36 -6.24 12.73
CA ARG A 48 1.95 -7.64 12.48
C ARG A 48 0.44 -7.85 12.46
N THR A 49 -0.33 -6.77 12.47
CA THR A 49 -1.79 -6.81 12.48
C THR A 49 -2.34 -5.99 11.33
N LEU A 50 -3.47 -6.43 10.78
CA LEU A 50 -4.18 -5.71 9.73
C LEU A 50 -4.58 -4.28 10.16
N ALA A 51 -4.88 -4.09 11.46
CA ALA A 51 -5.16 -2.77 12.02
C ALA A 51 -3.91 -1.87 12.04
N GLY A 52 -2.73 -2.42 12.34
CA GLY A 52 -1.45 -1.71 12.26
C GLY A 52 -1.12 -1.32 10.83
N PHE A 53 -1.27 -2.27 9.90
CA PHE A 53 -1.09 -2.05 8.47
C PHE A 53 -1.98 -0.93 7.93
N ARG A 54 -3.29 -0.96 8.25
CA ARG A 54 -4.23 0.11 7.88
C ARG A 54 -3.78 1.49 8.38
N ARG A 55 -3.30 1.58 9.64
CA ARG A 55 -2.81 2.85 10.20
C ARG A 55 -1.57 3.35 9.45
N SER A 56 -0.63 2.45 9.17
CA SER A 56 0.58 2.78 8.40
C SER A 56 0.21 3.31 7.01
N TYR A 57 -0.64 2.59 6.26
CA TYR A 57 -1.14 3.03 4.96
C TYR A 57 -1.84 4.41 5.05
N ASN A 58 -2.85 4.55 5.92
CA ASN A 58 -3.64 5.78 6.02
C ASN A 58 -2.82 7.00 6.54
N SER A 59 -1.66 6.78 7.15
CA SER A 59 -0.79 7.88 7.60
C SER A 59 0.03 8.51 6.49
N THR A 60 0.18 7.81 5.37
CA THR A 60 1.03 8.22 4.23
C THR A 60 0.22 8.42 2.94
N ALA A 61 -0.95 7.77 2.82
CA ALA A 61 -1.82 7.92 1.66
C ALA A 61 -2.52 9.29 1.63
N ASP A 62 -2.73 9.81 0.42
CA ASP A 62 -3.55 11.03 0.23
C ASP A 62 -5.03 10.73 0.49
N GLU A 63 -5.46 9.50 0.19
CA GLU A 63 -6.80 9.02 0.46
C GLU A 63 -6.82 7.85 1.45
N THR A 64 -7.60 8.00 2.53
CA THR A 64 -7.75 6.94 3.52
C THR A 64 -8.73 5.88 3.05
N ILE A 65 -8.38 4.62 3.30
CA ILE A 65 -9.28 3.49 3.10
C ILE A 65 -10.04 3.20 4.40
N SER A 66 -11.35 3.01 4.28
CA SER A 66 -12.22 2.67 5.42
C SER A 66 -11.85 1.31 6.01
N PRO A 67 -12.19 1.02 7.27
CA PRO A 67 -11.96 -0.30 7.86
C PRO A 67 -12.53 -1.45 7.01
N GLY A 68 -13.71 -1.26 6.42
CA GLY A 68 -14.35 -2.27 5.56
C GLY A 68 -13.59 -2.62 4.28
N GLY A 69 -12.59 -1.81 3.87
CA GLY A 69 -11.71 -2.14 2.76
C GLY A 69 -10.57 -3.11 3.12
N PHE A 70 -10.30 -3.31 4.42
CA PHE A 70 -9.25 -4.23 4.89
C PHE A 70 -9.80 -5.56 5.41
N TYR A 71 -11.08 -5.64 5.76
CA TYR A 71 -11.71 -6.84 6.30
C TYR A 71 -12.74 -7.39 5.31
N GLN A 72 -12.74 -8.71 5.12
CA GLN A 72 -13.85 -9.37 4.43
C GLN A 72 -15.13 -9.13 5.22
N ARG A 73 -16.14 -8.56 4.56
CA ARG A 73 -17.47 -8.38 5.14
C ARG A 73 -18.24 -9.69 4.93
N LEU A 74 -18.71 -10.28 6.03
CA LEU A 74 -19.63 -11.42 6.03
C LEU A 74 -21.06 -10.95 5.74
#